data_AF-A0A969HR33-F1
#
_entry.id   AF-A0A969HR33-F1
#
_cell.length_a   1.000
_cell.length_b   1.000
_cell.length_c   1.000
_cell.angle_alpha   90.00
_cell.angle_beta   90.00
_cell.angle_gamma   90.00
#
_symmetry.space_group_name_H-M   'P 1'
#
loop_
_entity.id
_entity.type
_entity.pdbx_description
1 polymer ?
#
loop_
_entity_poly.entity_id
_entity_poly.type
_entity_poly.pdbx_seq_one_letter_code
_entity_poly.pdbx_strand_id
1 'polypeptide(L)'
;MTKHLLLLACLLSFSIIDQLATAQVRGQLVGSEKIRAKSRNEIKEFLSSAVDVPSFIIGIFFPTRNDVDVYKIRYYTTDPANKLVIATGAVYVPRNYNCRATLVTYLHGTITDNQSALSLGGGDEDFVGLSFASSGRYIAFLPDYLGLGAGAETFDYHPYQHLASTANTSVDGIAAARTFCGQMRLRLNDQNFISGYSQGGSAVLAGVRELQRANPYRLNIPLAIAGSGPYALSSVQKDFVFDNPDYQNPSFLPYILQAYERIYPDVAQLIDNNQVFAPAYQNVFSLFDGTKTVEQIDSLLPDTWKDIFQQPFVADVDNNPSNP
;
A
#
# COMPACT_ATOMS: atom_id res chain seq x y z
N MET A 1 49.56 -30.06 -12.58
CA MET A 1 48.40 -29.88 -11.69
C MET A 1 47.73 -31.23 -11.49
N THR A 2 47.67 -31.78 -10.27
CA THR A 2 47.14 -33.13 -10.02
C THR A 2 45.61 -33.16 -10.19
N LYS A 3 45.04 -34.30 -10.61
CA LYS A 3 43.58 -34.51 -10.80
C LYS A 3 42.74 -34.06 -9.59
N HIS A 4 43.29 -34.19 -8.40
CA HIS A 4 42.66 -33.77 -7.14
C HIS A 4 42.58 -32.25 -6.99
N LEU A 5 43.53 -31.48 -7.53
CA LEU A 5 43.50 -30.02 -7.51
C LEU A 5 42.44 -29.46 -8.48
N LEU A 6 42.25 -30.12 -9.63
CA LEU A 6 41.15 -29.82 -10.57
C LEU A 6 39.77 -30.13 -9.99
N LEU A 7 39.63 -31.26 -9.29
CA LEU A 7 38.39 -31.63 -8.60
C LEU A 7 38.07 -30.67 -7.46
N LEU A 8 39.08 -30.26 -6.69
CA LEU A 8 38.91 -29.28 -5.63
C LEU A 8 38.52 -27.91 -6.20
N ALA A 9 39.12 -27.48 -7.31
CA ALA A 9 38.73 -26.24 -7.99
C ALA A 9 37.29 -26.30 -8.51
N CYS A 10 36.83 -27.45 -9.04
CA CYS A 10 35.44 -27.64 -9.44
C CYS A 10 34.50 -27.59 -8.23
N LEU A 11 34.80 -28.29 -7.15
CA LEU A 11 33.98 -28.28 -5.94
C LEU A 11 33.91 -26.88 -5.30
N LEU A 12 35.03 -26.17 -5.25
CA LEU A 12 35.08 -24.78 -4.80
C LEU A 12 34.26 -23.86 -5.71
N SER A 13 34.25 -24.09 -7.03
CA SER A 13 33.40 -23.30 -7.93
C SER A 13 31.91 -23.50 -7.67
N PHE A 14 31.47 -24.73 -7.32
CA PHE A 14 30.09 -24.98 -6.91
C PHE A 14 29.78 -24.38 -5.53
N SER A 15 30.70 -24.47 -4.56
CA SER A 15 30.52 -23.85 -3.23
C SER A 15 30.52 -22.32 -3.28
N ILE A 16 31.28 -21.70 -4.18
CA ILE A 16 31.26 -20.25 -4.42
C ILE A 16 29.97 -19.83 -5.13
N ILE A 17 29.43 -20.66 -6.03
CA ILE A 17 28.12 -20.44 -6.65
C ILE A 17 26.98 -20.55 -5.61
N ASP A 18 27.08 -21.49 -4.66
CA ASP A 18 26.12 -21.59 -3.55
C ASP A 18 26.29 -20.47 -2.50
N GLN A 19 27.49 -19.89 -2.37
CA GLN A 19 27.79 -18.77 -1.46
C GLN A 19 27.63 -17.38 -2.09
N LEU A 20 27.42 -17.28 -3.40
CA LEU A 20 26.90 -16.07 -4.02
C LEU A 20 25.45 -15.93 -3.54
N ALA A 21 25.28 -15.25 -2.40
CA ALA A 21 23.98 -14.75 -1.97
C ALA A 21 23.29 -14.18 -3.20
N THR A 22 22.17 -14.77 -3.60
CA THR A 22 21.37 -14.27 -4.71
C THR A 22 21.14 -12.79 -4.44
N ALA A 23 21.58 -11.93 -5.37
CA ALA A 23 21.43 -10.50 -5.21
C ALA A 23 19.98 -10.19 -4.85
N GLN A 24 19.77 -9.40 -3.80
CA GLN A 24 18.44 -9.02 -3.38
C GLN A 24 17.80 -8.22 -4.52
N VAL A 25 16.62 -8.65 -4.98
CA VAL A 25 15.92 -8.02 -6.11
C VAL A 25 14.53 -7.59 -5.71
N ARG A 26 14.04 -6.54 -6.36
CA ARG A 26 12.65 -6.10 -6.25
C ARG A 26 11.68 -7.27 -6.50
N GLY A 27 10.60 -7.32 -5.72
CA GLY A 27 9.56 -8.35 -5.80
C GLY A 27 9.95 -9.69 -5.17
N GLN A 28 11.16 -9.81 -4.63
CA GLN A 28 11.59 -10.99 -3.90
C GLN A 28 10.88 -11.05 -2.53
N LEU A 29 10.24 -12.19 -2.26
CA LEU A 29 9.71 -12.52 -0.94
C LEU A 29 10.86 -12.72 0.06
N VAL A 30 10.85 -11.94 1.13
CA VAL A 30 11.84 -12.03 2.23
C VAL A 30 11.39 -13.06 3.26
N GLY A 31 10.11 -13.07 3.60
CA GLY A 31 9.55 -14.00 4.57
C GLY A 31 8.04 -13.86 4.70
N SER A 32 7.43 -14.82 5.38
CA SER A 32 6.00 -14.83 5.64
C SER A 32 5.70 -15.42 7.01
N GLU A 33 4.69 -14.89 7.69
CA GLU A 33 4.18 -15.45 8.94
C GLU A 33 2.66 -15.45 8.97
N LYS A 34 2.07 -16.47 9.58
CA LYS A 34 0.62 -16.51 9.81
C LYS A 34 0.29 -15.61 11.00
N ILE A 35 -0.49 -14.54 10.76
CA ILE A 35 -0.82 -13.57 11.80
C ILE A 35 -2.15 -13.88 12.48
N ARG A 36 -3.12 -14.46 11.77
CA ARG A 36 -4.43 -14.84 12.33
C ARG A 36 -5.19 -15.83 11.44
N ALA A 37 -6.32 -16.29 11.95
CA ALA A 37 -7.32 -17.02 11.19
C ALA A 37 -8.72 -16.55 11.60
N LYS A 38 -9.67 -16.55 10.65
CA LYS A 38 -11.10 -16.31 10.92
C LYS A 38 -11.95 -17.42 10.32
N SER A 39 -12.88 -17.93 11.10
CA SER A 39 -13.93 -18.84 10.62
C SER A 39 -14.91 -18.10 9.71
N ARG A 40 -15.59 -18.85 8.84
CA ARG A 40 -16.66 -18.29 7.99
C ARG A 40 -17.76 -17.57 8.77
N ASN A 41 -18.00 -17.94 10.04
CA ASN A 41 -19.02 -17.31 10.87
C ASN A 41 -18.55 -15.96 11.38
N GLU A 42 -17.32 -15.89 11.93
CA GLU A 42 -16.69 -14.63 12.34
C GLU A 42 -16.58 -13.65 11.16
N ILE A 43 -16.33 -14.16 9.94
CA ILE A 43 -16.30 -13.31 8.74
C ILE A 43 -17.69 -12.75 8.46
N LYS A 44 -18.77 -13.55 8.47
CA LYS A 44 -20.13 -13.05 8.22
C LYS A 44 -20.54 -11.96 9.21
N GLU A 45 -20.23 -12.16 10.48
CA GLU A 45 -20.50 -11.18 11.54
C GLU A 45 -19.73 -9.88 11.28
N PHE A 46 -18.43 -9.99 11.01
CA PHE A 46 -17.58 -8.84 10.73
C PHE A 46 -18.01 -8.07 9.47
N LEU A 47 -18.36 -8.75 8.38
CA LEU A 47 -18.85 -8.09 7.17
C LEU A 47 -20.15 -7.33 7.47
N SER A 48 -21.06 -7.92 8.28
CA SER A 48 -22.32 -7.26 8.64
C SER A 48 -22.11 -5.94 9.36
N SER A 49 -21.14 -5.88 10.27
CA SER A 49 -20.80 -4.64 10.97
C SER A 49 -20.04 -3.65 10.09
N ALA A 50 -19.13 -4.13 9.22
CA ALA A 50 -18.22 -3.26 8.47
C ALA A 50 -18.91 -2.44 7.38
N VAL A 51 -19.97 -2.98 6.75
CA VAL A 51 -20.70 -2.27 5.68
C VAL A 51 -22.07 -1.76 6.12
N ASP A 52 -22.42 -1.89 7.40
CA ASP A 52 -23.74 -1.56 7.95
C ASP A 52 -24.92 -2.17 7.14
N VAL A 53 -24.75 -3.42 6.72
CA VAL A 53 -25.75 -4.19 5.94
C VAL A 53 -26.09 -5.49 6.68
N PRO A 54 -27.38 -5.89 6.76
CA PRO A 54 -27.78 -7.17 7.33
C PRO A 54 -27.05 -8.37 6.69
N SER A 55 -26.62 -9.33 7.52
CA SER A 55 -25.73 -10.43 7.08
C SER A 55 -26.34 -11.33 5.99
N PHE A 56 -27.67 -11.40 5.91
CA PHE A 56 -28.35 -12.16 4.86
C PHE A 56 -28.22 -11.50 3.47
N ILE A 57 -28.16 -10.16 3.40
CA ILE A 57 -27.93 -9.41 2.16
C ILE A 57 -26.47 -9.56 1.73
N ILE A 58 -25.55 -9.50 2.70
CA ILE A 58 -24.13 -9.78 2.45
C ILE A 58 -23.94 -11.18 1.88
N GLY A 59 -24.62 -12.20 2.42
CA GLY A 59 -24.53 -13.56 1.90
C GLY A 59 -24.98 -13.73 0.43
N ILE A 60 -25.79 -12.80 -0.11
CA ILE A 60 -26.23 -12.80 -1.51
C ILE A 60 -25.12 -12.27 -2.43
N PHE A 61 -24.44 -11.20 -2.04
CA PHE A 61 -23.41 -10.55 -2.87
C PHE A 61 -21.98 -11.05 -2.58
N PHE A 62 -21.74 -11.51 -1.35
CA PHE A 62 -20.46 -11.95 -0.81
C PHE A 62 -20.62 -13.35 -0.19
N PRO A 63 -20.58 -14.42 -0.99
CA PRO A 63 -20.77 -15.76 -0.47
C PRO A 63 -19.59 -16.18 0.43
N THR A 64 -19.75 -16.04 1.75
CA THR A 64 -18.75 -16.48 2.75
C THR A 64 -18.83 -17.99 2.98
N ARG A 65 -18.02 -18.75 2.24
CA ARG A 65 -18.06 -20.23 2.21
C ARG A 65 -16.92 -20.89 2.97
N ASN A 66 -15.79 -20.19 3.13
CA ASN A 66 -14.56 -20.74 3.65
C ASN A 66 -14.07 -19.94 4.85
N ASP A 67 -13.43 -20.64 5.77
CA ASP A 67 -12.54 -20.01 6.76
C ASP A 67 -11.33 -19.42 6.03
N VAL A 68 -10.72 -18.40 6.60
CA VAL A 68 -9.60 -17.67 5.99
C VAL A 68 -8.42 -17.64 6.95
N ASP A 69 -7.26 -18.04 6.46
CA ASP A 69 -5.97 -17.79 7.12
C ASP A 69 -5.36 -16.52 6.55
N VAL A 70 -4.83 -15.66 7.43
CA VAL A 70 -4.20 -14.40 7.04
C VAL A 70 -2.73 -14.44 7.40
N TYR A 71 -1.90 -14.13 6.42
CA TYR A 71 -0.45 -14.12 6.52
C TYR A 71 0.07 -12.72 6.28
N LYS A 72 1.06 -12.28 7.06
CA LYS A 72 1.90 -11.15 6.68
C LYS A 72 3.02 -11.67 5.80
N ILE A 73 3.32 -10.94 4.73
CA ILE A 73 4.52 -11.14 3.93
C ILE A 73 5.41 -9.90 4.02
N ARG A 74 6.74 -10.12 3.99
CA ARG A 74 7.77 -9.09 3.83
C ARG A 74 8.40 -9.28 2.46
N TYR A 75 8.57 -8.21 1.69
CA TYR A 75 9.15 -8.28 0.35
C TYR A 75 9.99 -7.06 0.02
N TYR A 76 10.97 -7.25 -0.87
CA TYR A 76 11.81 -6.16 -1.36
C TYR A 76 11.06 -5.33 -2.40
N THR A 77 11.17 -4.01 -2.27
CA THR A 77 10.76 -3.02 -3.27
C THR A 77 11.75 -1.85 -3.27
N THR A 78 11.45 -0.75 -3.97
CA THR A 78 12.30 0.44 -4.00
C THR A 78 11.65 1.67 -3.40
N ASP A 79 12.46 2.43 -2.67
CA ASP A 79 12.12 3.77 -2.19
C ASP A 79 12.12 4.81 -3.34
N PRO A 80 11.72 6.07 -3.09
CA PRO A 80 11.77 7.13 -4.10
C PRO A 80 13.19 7.41 -4.66
N ALA A 81 14.25 7.05 -3.93
CA ALA A 81 15.63 7.16 -4.36
C ALA A 81 16.15 5.89 -5.08
N ASN A 82 15.26 4.96 -5.44
CA ASN A 82 15.56 3.65 -6.05
C ASN A 82 16.45 2.72 -5.21
N LYS A 83 16.53 2.93 -3.90
CA LYS A 83 17.20 2.02 -2.98
C LYS A 83 16.28 0.89 -2.58
N LEU A 84 16.85 -0.30 -2.42
CA LEU A 84 16.10 -1.48 -2.02
C LEU A 84 15.70 -1.37 -0.54
N VAL A 85 14.41 -1.53 -0.27
CA VAL A 85 13.77 -1.43 1.06
C VAL A 85 12.75 -2.55 1.22
N ILE A 86 12.28 -2.80 2.45
CA ILE A 86 11.29 -3.85 2.73
C ILE A 86 9.92 -3.20 2.93
N ALA A 87 8.94 -3.67 2.15
CA ALA A 87 7.54 -3.39 2.40
C ALA A 87 6.83 -4.64 2.92
N THR A 88 5.63 -4.43 3.47
CA THR A 88 4.78 -5.49 4.00
C THR A 88 3.40 -5.52 3.34
N GLY A 89 2.68 -6.60 3.56
CA GLY A 89 1.30 -6.75 3.13
C GLY A 89 0.67 -8.04 3.65
N ALA A 90 -0.65 -8.10 3.63
CA ALA A 90 -1.43 -9.24 4.07
C ALA A 90 -1.86 -10.12 2.90
N VAL A 91 -1.71 -11.45 3.03
CA VAL A 91 -2.25 -12.45 2.11
C VAL A 91 -3.34 -13.25 2.81
N TYR A 92 -4.53 -13.24 2.23
CA TYR A 92 -5.73 -13.89 2.74
C TYR A 92 -5.99 -15.17 1.93
N VAL A 93 -5.90 -16.31 2.61
CA VAL A 93 -5.94 -17.64 1.98
C VAL A 93 -7.18 -18.39 2.47
N PRO A 94 -8.14 -18.72 1.58
CA PRO A 94 -9.25 -19.61 1.97
C PRO A 94 -8.73 -20.99 2.34
N ARG A 95 -9.26 -21.56 3.42
CA ARG A 95 -9.05 -22.97 3.74
C ARG A 95 -9.87 -23.85 2.81
N ASN A 96 -9.31 -25.01 2.43
CA ASN A 96 -10.01 -26.08 1.72
C ASN A 96 -10.68 -25.68 0.38
N TYR A 97 -10.18 -24.64 -0.31
CA TYR A 97 -10.66 -24.32 -1.66
C TYR A 97 -10.19 -25.39 -2.67
N ASN A 98 -11.06 -25.72 -3.63
CA ASN A 98 -10.84 -26.83 -4.58
C ASN A 98 -10.55 -26.38 -6.02
N CYS A 99 -10.56 -25.07 -6.29
CA CYS A 99 -10.30 -24.50 -7.61
C CYS A 99 -8.87 -23.95 -7.75
N ARG A 100 -8.53 -23.50 -8.96
CA ARG A 100 -7.41 -22.59 -9.16
C ARG A 100 -7.92 -21.18 -8.88
N ALA A 101 -7.40 -20.52 -7.84
CA ALA A 101 -7.84 -19.21 -7.41
C ALA A 101 -7.23 -18.10 -8.28
N THR A 102 -7.96 -17.00 -8.45
CA THR A 102 -7.38 -15.74 -8.95
C THR A 102 -6.71 -15.00 -7.80
N LEU A 103 -5.52 -14.44 -8.01
CA LEU A 103 -4.93 -13.52 -7.03
C LEU A 103 -5.62 -12.15 -7.19
N VAL A 104 -6.29 -11.66 -6.16
CA VAL A 104 -6.89 -10.32 -6.14
C VAL A 104 -6.02 -9.42 -5.29
N THR A 105 -5.63 -8.28 -5.82
CA THR A 105 -4.90 -7.26 -5.08
C THR A 105 -5.80 -6.09 -4.80
N TYR A 106 -5.97 -5.74 -3.53
CA TYR A 106 -6.70 -4.54 -3.12
C TYR A 106 -5.73 -3.52 -2.54
N LEU A 107 -5.72 -2.33 -3.12
CA LEU A 107 -4.89 -1.21 -2.74
C LEU A 107 -5.71 -0.28 -1.85
N HIS A 108 -5.28 -0.10 -0.61
CA HIS A 108 -6.07 0.60 0.41
C HIS A 108 -6.12 2.11 0.22
N GLY A 109 -7.11 2.73 0.87
CA GLY A 109 -7.24 4.19 1.00
C GLY A 109 -6.15 4.82 1.86
N THR A 110 -6.34 6.08 2.27
CA THR A 110 -5.35 6.77 3.09
C THR A 110 -5.29 6.17 4.50
N ILE A 111 -4.09 5.78 4.94
CA ILE A 111 -3.81 5.44 6.34
C ILE A 111 -2.61 6.25 6.81
N THR A 112 -2.62 6.67 8.08
CA THR A 112 -1.54 7.46 8.69
C THR A 112 -0.94 6.79 9.91
N ASP A 113 -1.64 5.82 10.52
CA ASP A 113 -1.13 5.00 11.60
C ASP A 113 -0.70 3.62 11.11
N ASN A 114 0.37 3.10 11.73
CA ASN A 114 0.91 1.79 11.37
C ASN A 114 -0.02 0.64 11.77
N GLN A 115 -0.87 0.81 12.79
CA GLN A 115 -1.74 -0.28 13.28
C GLN A 115 -2.92 -0.56 12.35
N SER A 116 -3.33 0.43 11.54
CA SER A 116 -4.32 0.28 10.47
C SER A 116 -3.77 -0.47 9.24
N ALA A 117 -2.46 -0.73 9.18
CA ALA A 117 -1.88 -1.53 8.10
C ALA A 117 -2.37 -2.98 8.17
N LEU A 118 -2.83 -3.51 7.03
CA LEU A 118 -3.53 -4.79 6.94
C LEU A 118 -2.63 -5.97 7.36
N SER A 119 -1.32 -5.86 7.15
CA SER A 119 -0.37 -6.90 7.57
C SER A 119 -0.18 -7.02 9.09
N LEU A 120 -0.65 -6.06 9.87
CA LEU A 120 -0.69 -6.14 11.34
C LEU A 120 -2.04 -6.70 11.84
N GLY A 121 -2.97 -7.04 10.94
CA GLY A 121 -4.26 -7.62 11.28
C GLY A 121 -5.32 -6.61 11.72
N GLY A 122 -5.05 -5.31 11.55
CA GLY A 122 -5.97 -4.20 11.76
C GLY A 122 -6.43 -3.54 10.44
N GLY A 123 -7.09 -2.40 10.57
CA GLY A 123 -7.54 -1.54 9.45
C GLY A 123 -8.99 -1.75 9.03
N ASP A 124 -9.66 -0.65 8.69
CA ASP A 124 -11.08 -0.66 8.33
C ASP A 124 -11.36 -1.43 7.04
N GLU A 125 -10.41 -1.49 6.11
CA GLU A 125 -10.58 -2.17 4.83
C GLU A 125 -10.26 -3.68 4.88
N ASP A 126 -10.01 -4.24 6.06
CA ASP A 126 -9.78 -5.68 6.27
C ASP A 126 -10.92 -6.56 5.72
N PHE A 127 -12.14 -6.02 5.71
CA PHE A 127 -13.33 -6.71 5.21
C PHE A 127 -13.20 -7.05 3.72
N VAL A 128 -12.42 -6.29 2.95
CA VAL A 128 -12.23 -6.52 1.51
C VAL A 128 -11.46 -7.83 1.28
N GLY A 129 -10.33 -8.01 1.98
CA GLY A 129 -9.52 -9.22 1.88
C GLY A 129 -10.28 -10.48 2.32
N LEU A 130 -11.02 -10.38 3.43
CA LEU A 130 -11.86 -11.46 3.94
C LEU A 130 -13.02 -11.80 3.00
N SER A 131 -13.64 -10.80 2.38
CA SER A 131 -14.73 -11.00 1.41
C SER A 131 -14.26 -11.78 0.19
N PHE A 132 -13.12 -11.38 -0.39
CA PHE A 132 -12.55 -12.09 -1.54
C PHE A 132 -12.15 -13.52 -1.17
N ALA A 133 -11.34 -13.68 -0.13
CA ALA A 133 -10.81 -14.99 0.25
C ALA A 133 -11.93 -15.97 0.63
N SER A 134 -12.88 -15.55 1.47
CA SER A 134 -13.93 -16.45 1.98
C SER A 134 -14.86 -17.01 0.88
N SER A 135 -14.92 -16.38 -0.30
CA SER A 135 -15.62 -16.93 -1.47
C SER A 135 -15.08 -18.29 -1.94
N GLY A 136 -13.80 -18.57 -1.65
CA GLY A 136 -13.08 -19.76 -2.11
C GLY A 136 -12.63 -19.70 -3.56
N ARG A 137 -12.84 -18.56 -4.26
CA ARG A 137 -12.39 -18.36 -5.65
C ARG A 137 -11.17 -17.45 -5.78
N TYR A 138 -10.83 -16.74 -4.71
CA TYR A 138 -9.78 -15.75 -4.70
C TYR A 138 -8.81 -16.01 -3.55
N ILE A 139 -7.55 -15.70 -3.79
CA ILE A 139 -6.58 -15.37 -2.74
C ILE A 139 -6.43 -13.86 -2.80
N ALA A 140 -6.53 -13.16 -1.68
CA ALA A 140 -6.40 -11.71 -1.65
C ALA A 140 -5.02 -11.30 -1.15
N PHE A 141 -4.44 -10.26 -1.75
CA PHE A 141 -3.21 -9.60 -1.31
C PHE A 141 -3.47 -8.11 -1.11
N LEU A 142 -3.23 -7.60 0.09
CA LEU A 142 -3.39 -6.19 0.43
C LEU A 142 -2.01 -5.66 0.88
N PRO A 143 -1.26 -4.94 0.03
CA PRO A 143 0.00 -4.32 0.43
C PRO A 143 -0.27 -3.17 1.41
N ASP A 144 0.64 -2.94 2.36
CA ASP A 144 0.55 -1.81 3.29
C ASP A 144 1.05 -0.48 2.68
N TYR A 145 1.62 -0.53 1.47
CA TYR A 145 2.50 0.48 0.90
C TYR A 145 3.82 0.69 1.66
N LEU A 146 4.66 1.54 1.10
CA LEU A 146 5.97 1.85 1.64
C LEU A 146 5.84 2.77 2.86
N GLY A 147 6.61 2.47 3.92
CA GLY A 147 6.68 3.28 5.13
C GLY A 147 5.50 3.14 6.10
N LEU A 148 4.67 2.12 5.90
CA LEU A 148 3.52 1.82 6.72
C LEU A 148 3.62 0.39 7.28
N GLY A 149 2.86 0.13 8.34
CA GLY A 149 2.83 -1.17 9.01
C GLY A 149 4.21 -1.58 9.53
N ALA A 150 4.53 -2.87 9.41
CA ALA A 150 5.87 -3.37 9.77
C ALA A 150 6.96 -2.94 8.77
N GLY A 151 6.59 -2.41 7.59
CA GLY A 151 7.55 -1.83 6.64
C GLY A 151 8.20 -0.55 7.14
N ALA A 152 7.56 0.16 8.08
CA ALA A 152 8.05 1.38 8.70
C ALA A 152 9.43 1.21 9.39
N GLU A 153 9.80 -0.01 9.77
CA GLU A 153 11.12 -0.35 10.33
C GLU A 153 12.28 -0.10 9.34
N THR A 154 12.00 -0.13 8.04
CA THR A 154 13.03 -0.01 6.98
C THR A 154 12.93 1.27 6.16
N PHE A 155 11.82 2.00 6.30
CA PHE A 155 11.56 3.26 5.63
C PHE A 155 10.57 4.08 6.48
N ASP A 156 10.94 5.28 6.91
CA ASP A 156 10.35 5.95 8.08
C ASP A 156 9.20 6.91 7.78
N TYR A 157 8.74 7.00 6.53
CA TYR A 157 7.57 7.80 6.15
C TYR A 157 6.83 7.17 4.99
N HIS A 158 5.54 7.48 4.84
CA HIS A 158 4.80 7.06 3.67
C HIS A 158 4.92 8.10 2.54
N PRO A 159 5.38 7.72 1.32
CA PRO A 159 5.34 8.58 0.14
C PRO A 159 3.89 8.81 -0.35
N TYR A 160 3.08 9.50 0.45
CA TYR A 160 1.66 9.70 0.20
C TYR A 160 1.43 10.38 -1.15
N GLN A 161 0.53 9.80 -1.96
CA GLN A 161 0.24 10.21 -3.34
C GLN A 161 1.45 10.26 -4.29
N HIS A 162 2.58 9.60 -3.96
CA HIS A 162 3.71 9.44 -4.87
C HIS A 162 3.54 8.19 -5.74
N LEU A 163 2.94 8.39 -6.92
CA LEU A 163 2.49 7.32 -7.81
C LEU A 163 3.58 6.29 -8.16
N ALA A 164 4.84 6.71 -8.32
CA ALA A 164 5.94 5.81 -8.68
C ALA A 164 6.26 4.81 -7.54
N SER A 165 6.37 5.30 -6.29
CA SER A 165 6.60 4.44 -5.14
C SER A 165 5.42 3.50 -4.91
N THR A 166 4.18 4.01 -4.95
CA THR A 166 2.99 3.17 -4.74
C THR A 166 2.84 2.10 -5.83
N ALA A 167 3.14 2.43 -7.10
CA ALA A 167 3.14 1.45 -8.19
C ALA A 167 4.20 0.36 -7.97
N ASN A 168 5.43 0.75 -7.65
CA ASN A 168 6.53 -0.20 -7.38
C ASN A 168 6.18 -1.14 -6.23
N THR A 169 5.76 -0.59 -5.08
CA THR A 169 5.40 -1.39 -3.91
C THR A 169 4.25 -2.35 -4.22
N SER A 170 3.24 -1.90 -4.95
CA SER A 170 2.09 -2.74 -5.33
C SER A 170 2.49 -3.86 -6.29
N VAL A 171 3.22 -3.55 -7.37
CA VAL A 171 3.61 -4.52 -8.40
C VAL A 171 4.61 -5.55 -7.86
N ASP A 172 5.61 -5.10 -7.09
CA ASP A 172 6.57 -5.97 -6.44
C ASP A 172 5.89 -6.87 -5.40
N GLY A 173 4.93 -6.32 -4.66
CA GLY A 173 4.11 -7.07 -3.71
C GLY A 173 3.28 -8.18 -4.37
N ILE A 174 2.70 -7.93 -5.56
CA ILE A 174 1.99 -8.97 -6.33
C ILE A 174 2.95 -10.12 -6.67
N ALA A 175 4.16 -9.82 -7.14
CA ALA A 175 5.17 -10.84 -7.44
C ALA A 175 5.58 -11.65 -6.20
N ALA A 176 5.75 -10.98 -5.06
CA ALA A 176 6.06 -11.63 -3.79
C ALA A 176 4.90 -12.50 -3.29
N ALA A 177 3.66 -12.04 -3.39
CA ALA A 177 2.46 -12.79 -3.02
C ALA A 177 2.28 -14.05 -3.90
N ARG A 178 2.60 -13.97 -5.20
CA ARG A 178 2.64 -15.15 -6.08
C ARG A 178 3.72 -16.14 -5.66
N THR A 179 4.91 -15.65 -5.29
CA THR A 179 6.00 -16.49 -4.77
C THR A 179 5.58 -17.19 -3.48
N PHE A 180 4.95 -16.47 -2.55
CA PHE A 180 4.37 -17.02 -1.34
C PHE A 180 3.34 -18.12 -1.65
N CYS A 181 2.43 -17.87 -2.58
CA CYS A 181 1.44 -18.87 -3.01
C CYS A 181 2.11 -20.13 -3.55
N GLY A 182 3.17 -19.99 -4.35
CA GLY A 182 3.96 -21.12 -4.85
C GLY A 182 4.62 -21.93 -3.73
N GLN A 183 5.26 -21.26 -2.76
CA GLN A 183 5.90 -21.91 -1.60
C GLN A 183 4.88 -22.67 -0.74
N MET A 184 3.70 -22.09 -0.56
CA MET A 184 2.57 -22.70 0.17
C MET A 184 1.79 -23.74 -0.64
N ARG A 185 2.20 -24.02 -1.89
CA ARG A 185 1.53 -24.93 -2.84
C ARG A 185 0.05 -24.57 -3.09
N LEU A 186 -0.26 -23.27 -3.04
CA LEU A 186 -1.57 -22.72 -3.38
C LEU A 186 -1.76 -22.71 -4.90
N ARG A 187 -2.93 -23.13 -5.38
CA ARG A 187 -3.25 -23.29 -6.79
C ARG A 187 -3.81 -21.97 -7.34
N LEU A 188 -3.00 -21.23 -8.10
CA LEU A 188 -3.45 -20.05 -8.85
C LEU A 188 -3.85 -20.38 -10.30
N ASN A 189 -4.68 -19.53 -10.93
CA ASN A 189 -5.10 -19.61 -12.34
C ASN A 189 -4.38 -18.59 -13.26
N ASP A 190 -3.23 -18.07 -12.80
CA ASP A 190 -2.39 -17.07 -13.46
C ASP A 190 -3.00 -15.69 -13.70
N GLN A 191 -4.28 -15.48 -13.42
CA GLN A 191 -4.90 -14.16 -13.43
C GLN A 191 -4.58 -13.40 -12.14
N ASN A 192 -4.37 -12.09 -12.27
CA ASN A 192 -4.29 -11.18 -11.13
C ASN A 192 -5.27 -10.03 -11.36
N PHE A 193 -6.24 -9.87 -10.48
CA PHE A 193 -7.14 -8.71 -10.51
C PHE A 193 -6.58 -7.65 -9.58
N ILE A 194 -6.75 -6.38 -9.94
CA ILE A 194 -6.31 -5.27 -9.09
C ILE A 194 -7.49 -4.31 -8.88
N SER A 195 -7.71 -3.92 -7.64
CA SER A 195 -8.70 -2.91 -7.29
C SER A 195 -8.20 -2.02 -6.16
N GLY A 196 -8.86 -0.90 -5.94
CA GLY A 196 -8.51 0.04 -4.87
C GLY A 196 -9.46 1.24 -4.83
N TYR A 197 -9.50 1.90 -3.69
CA TYR A 197 -10.40 3.01 -3.42
C TYR A 197 -9.64 4.23 -2.85
N SER A 198 -10.11 5.46 -3.12
CA SER A 198 -9.45 6.70 -2.67
C SER A 198 -7.98 6.75 -3.15
N GLN A 199 -6.99 6.91 -2.26
CA GLN A 199 -5.58 6.77 -2.62
C GLN A 199 -5.29 5.48 -3.41
N GLY A 200 -5.89 4.36 -3.00
CA GLY A 200 -5.82 3.09 -3.68
C GLY A 200 -6.36 3.10 -5.10
N GLY A 201 -7.35 3.96 -5.39
CA GLY A 201 -7.84 4.18 -6.75
C GLY A 201 -6.75 4.75 -7.67
N SER A 202 -6.03 5.77 -7.21
CA SER A 202 -4.86 6.30 -7.94
C SER A 202 -3.72 5.29 -8.03
N ALA A 203 -3.51 4.50 -6.97
CA ALA A 203 -2.53 3.43 -6.93
C ALA A 203 -2.79 2.35 -7.99
N VAL A 204 -4.05 1.97 -8.22
CA VAL A 204 -4.44 1.01 -9.27
C VAL A 204 -3.98 1.50 -10.64
N LEU A 205 -4.32 2.74 -11.00
CA LEU A 205 -3.96 3.29 -12.31
C LEU A 205 -2.44 3.47 -12.45
N ALA A 206 -1.74 3.84 -11.37
CA ALA A 206 -0.29 3.93 -11.36
C ALA A 206 0.37 2.57 -11.60
N GLY A 207 -0.09 1.52 -10.91
CA GLY A 207 0.39 0.15 -11.09
C GLY A 207 0.11 -0.40 -12.49
N VAL A 208 -1.10 -0.20 -13.02
CA VAL A 208 -1.44 -0.60 -14.39
C VAL A 208 -0.55 0.11 -15.41
N ARG A 209 -0.31 1.42 -15.26
CA ARG A 209 0.58 2.18 -16.13
C ARG A 209 2.01 1.64 -16.09
N GLU A 210 2.51 1.28 -14.91
CA GLU A 210 3.84 0.70 -14.75
C GLU A 210 3.95 -0.68 -15.41
N LEU A 211 2.93 -1.52 -15.25
CA LEU A 211 2.86 -2.81 -15.91
C LEU A 211 2.77 -2.68 -17.43
N GLN A 212 2.08 -1.68 -17.97
CA GLN A 212 2.07 -1.43 -19.42
C GLN A 212 3.44 -1.02 -19.95
N ARG A 213 4.28 -0.37 -19.13
CA ARG A 213 5.61 0.10 -19.53
C ARG A 213 6.67 -1.00 -19.49
N ALA A 214 6.72 -1.80 -18.42
CA ALA A 214 7.83 -2.74 -18.20
C ALA A 214 7.39 -4.19 -17.90
N ASN A 215 6.30 -4.39 -17.16
CA ASN A 215 5.83 -5.69 -16.66
C ASN A 215 6.96 -6.69 -16.29
N PRO A 216 7.89 -6.35 -15.39
CA PRO A 216 9.11 -7.14 -15.17
C PRO A 216 8.82 -8.59 -14.73
N TYR A 217 7.65 -8.83 -14.12
CA TYR A 217 7.23 -10.14 -13.62
C TYR A 217 6.24 -10.86 -14.53
N ARG A 218 5.94 -10.32 -15.73
CA ARG A 218 4.97 -10.87 -16.69
C ARG A 218 3.60 -11.16 -16.07
N LEU A 219 3.13 -10.24 -15.22
CA LEU A 219 1.83 -10.35 -14.56
C LEU A 219 0.71 -10.22 -15.60
N ASN A 220 -0.24 -11.14 -15.58
CA ASN A 220 -1.47 -11.07 -16.35
C ASN A 220 -2.54 -10.34 -15.54
N ILE A 221 -2.88 -9.11 -15.94
CA ILE A 221 -3.90 -8.25 -15.29
C ILE A 221 -5.12 -8.11 -16.19
N PRO A 222 -6.06 -9.08 -16.23
CA PRO A 222 -7.25 -8.98 -17.07
C PRO A 222 -8.34 -8.06 -16.51
N LEU A 223 -8.22 -7.60 -15.26
CA LEU A 223 -9.21 -6.72 -14.62
C LEU A 223 -8.51 -5.74 -13.67
N ALA A 224 -8.82 -4.44 -13.85
CA ALA A 224 -8.43 -3.36 -12.97
C ALA A 224 -9.66 -2.50 -12.62
N ILE A 225 -9.90 -2.22 -11.34
CA ILE A 225 -11.01 -1.39 -10.87
C ILE A 225 -10.47 -0.29 -9.95
N ALA A 226 -10.40 0.93 -10.46
CA ALA A 226 -10.00 2.10 -9.69
C ALA A 226 -11.25 2.87 -9.22
N GLY A 227 -11.48 2.95 -7.91
CA GLY A 227 -12.61 3.69 -7.33
C GLY A 227 -12.16 5.01 -6.70
N SER A 228 -12.87 6.10 -7.01
CA SER A 228 -12.78 7.41 -6.36
C SER A 228 -11.36 7.93 -6.06
N GLY A 229 -10.40 7.67 -6.95
CA GLY A 229 -9.03 8.12 -6.77
C GLY A 229 -8.80 9.55 -7.23
N PRO A 230 -7.87 10.31 -6.62
CA PRO A 230 -7.48 11.62 -7.10
C PRO A 230 -6.61 11.49 -8.37
N TYR A 231 -7.22 11.15 -9.50
CA TYR A 231 -6.52 10.85 -10.75
C TYR A 231 -5.87 12.09 -11.38
N ALA A 232 -6.42 13.26 -11.10
CA ALA A 232 -5.98 14.57 -11.60
C ALA A 232 -5.65 15.48 -10.41
N LEU A 233 -4.59 15.13 -9.67
CA LEU A 233 -4.25 15.72 -8.39
C LEU A 233 -3.98 17.23 -8.47
N SER A 234 -3.17 17.66 -9.45
CA SER A 234 -2.77 19.08 -9.64
C SER A 234 -3.83 19.96 -10.29
N SER A 235 -4.99 19.41 -10.65
CA SER A 235 -6.10 20.16 -11.24
C SER A 235 -7.38 19.89 -10.47
N VAL A 236 -8.16 18.87 -10.85
CA VAL A 236 -9.48 18.57 -10.28
C VAL A 236 -9.44 18.47 -8.74
N GLN A 237 -8.46 17.77 -8.16
CA GLN A 237 -8.39 17.62 -6.71
C GLN A 237 -7.93 18.92 -6.03
N LYS A 238 -6.90 19.58 -6.57
CA LYS A 238 -6.41 20.87 -6.07
C LYS A 238 -7.54 21.90 -6.05
N ASP A 239 -8.21 22.09 -7.19
CA ASP A 239 -9.30 23.06 -7.33
C ASP A 239 -10.46 22.70 -6.39
N PHE A 240 -10.83 21.41 -6.29
CA PHE A 240 -11.84 20.97 -5.32
C PHE A 240 -11.49 21.34 -3.88
N VAL A 241 -10.25 21.14 -3.43
CA VAL A 241 -9.87 21.48 -2.05
C VAL A 241 -9.74 22.98 -1.86
N PHE A 242 -9.16 23.71 -2.83
CA PHE A 242 -8.85 25.12 -2.65
C PHE A 242 -10.04 26.05 -2.90
N ASP A 243 -11.02 25.63 -3.70
CA ASP A 243 -12.28 26.36 -3.92
C ASP A 243 -13.29 26.16 -2.77
N ASN A 244 -13.03 25.24 -1.84
CA ASN A 244 -13.88 24.97 -0.68
C ASN A 244 -13.13 25.33 0.62
N PRO A 245 -13.59 26.34 1.39
CA PRO A 245 -12.91 26.73 2.62
C PRO A 245 -12.98 25.63 3.69
N ASP A 246 -14.09 24.90 3.74
CA ASP A 246 -14.29 23.78 4.66
C ASP A 246 -13.99 22.47 3.95
N TYR A 247 -12.98 21.75 4.45
CA TYR A 247 -12.55 20.48 3.87
C TYR A 247 -12.59 19.39 4.93
N GLN A 248 -13.31 18.31 4.68
CA GLN A 248 -13.60 17.29 5.69
C GLN A 248 -12.36 16.53 6.20
N ASN A 249 -11.27 16.50 5.43
CA ASN A 249 -10.04 15.79 5.77
C ASN A 249 -8.81 16.71 5.66
N PRO A 250 -8.70 17.75 6.50
CA PRO A 250 -7.63 18.74 6.42
C PRO A 250 -6.23 18.13 6.51
N SER A 251 -6.07 16.96 7.16
CA SER A 251 -4.79 16.25 7.28
C SER A 251 -4.16 15.85 5.95
N PHE A 252 -4.93 15.69 4.87
CA PHE A 252 -4.37 15.28 3.58
C PHE A 252 -3.41 16.33 3.00
N LEU A 253 -3.60 17.61 3.32
CA LEU A 253 -2.75 18.71 2.87
C LEU A 253 -1.33 18.67 3.49
N PRO A 254 -1.16 18.69 4.82
CA PRO A 254 0.17 18.51 5.40
C PRO A 254 0.73 17.11 5.13
N TYR A 255 -0.09 16.07 4.92
CA TYR A 255 0.44 14.74 4.61
C TYR A 255 1.13 14.69 3.23
N ILE A 256 0.52 15.29 2.20
CA ILE A 256 1.16 15.36 0.88
C ILE A 256 2.39 16.27 0.90
N LEU A 257 2.34 17.40 1.62
CA LEU A 257 3.50 18.29 1.76
C LEU A 257 4.68 17.58 2.43
N GLN A 258 4.45 16.87 3.54
CA GLN A 258 5.50 16.09 4.22
C GLN A 258 6.12 15.06 3.29
N ALA A 259 5.30 14.32 2.55
CA ALA A 259 5.78 13.30 1.63
C ALA A 259 6.66 13.92 0.53
N TYR A 260 6.20 15.01 -0.11
CA TYR A 260 6.91 15.62 -1.23
C TYR A 260 8.15 16.40 -0.79
N GLU A 261 8.15 17.01 0.40
CA GLU A 261 9.35 17.56 1.05
C GLU A 261 10.44 16.48 1.19
N ARG A 262 10.06 15.29 1.69
CA ARG A 262 11.01 14.19 1.92
C ARG A 262 11.47 13.50 0.63
N ILE A 263 10.69 13.56 -0.44
CA ILE A 263 11.02 12.93 -1.73
C ILE A 263 11.90 13.83 -2.59
N TYR A 264 11.59 15.14 -2.65
CA TYR A 264 12.18 16.06 -3.61
C TYR A 264 12.98 17.17 -2.91
N PRO A 265 14.32 17.18 -3.01
CA PRO A 265 15.16 18.21 -2.38
C PRO A 265 14.81 19.64 -2.80
N ASP A 266 14.36 19.84 -4.04
CA ASP A 266 13.95 21.17 -4.53
C ASP A 266 12.64 21.62 -3.89
N VAL A 267 11.72 20.69 -3.60
CA VAL A 267 10.48 20.98 -2.87
C VAL A 267 10.77 21.26 -1.40
N ALA A 268 11.72 20.53 -0.79
CA ALA A 268 12.13 20.77 0.59
C ALA A 268 12.64 22.20 0.81
N GLN A 269 13.29 22.80 -0.19
CA GLN A 269 13.75 24.19 -0.12
C GLN A 269 12.60 25.20 -0.16
N LEU A 270 11.42 24.80 -0.64
CA LEU A 270 10.22 25.64 -0.71
C LEU A 270 9.36 25.53 0.56
N ILE A 271 9.55 24.47 1.36
CA ILE A 271 8.77 24.19 2.56
C ILE A 271 9.61 24.55 3.80
N ASP A 272 9.62 25.85 4.15
CA ASP A 272 10.00 26.27 5.50
C ASP A 272 8.74 26.27 6.37
N ASN A 273 8.66 25.35 7.33
CA ASN A 273 7.49 25.25 8.21
C ASN A 273 7.16 26.56 8.94
N ASN A 274 8.16 27.40 9.21
CA ASN A 274 7.96 28.69 9.87
C ASN A 274 7.40 29.78 8.95
N GLN A 275 7.36 29.52 7.64
CA GLN A 275 6.82 30.43 6.62
C GLN A 275 5.53 29.87 6.00
N VAL A 276 5.41 28.56 5.90
CA VAL A 276 4.25 27.87 5.31
C VAL A 276 3.11 27.71 6.31
N PHE A 277 3.39 27.21 7.52
CA PHE A 277 2.36 26.90 8.51
C PHE A 277 2.15 28.03 9.52
N ALA A 278 0.91 28.24 9.93
CA ALA A 278 0.59 29.17 11.01
C ALA A 278 1.28 28.72 12.32
N PRO A 279 1.55 29.65 13.28
CA PRO A 279 2.34 29.34 14.47
C PRO A 279 1.89 28.11 15.26
N ALA A 280 0.58 27.82 15.30
CA ALA A 280 0.03 26.64 15.98
C ALA A 280 0.34 25.31 15.28
N TYR A 281 0.69 25.33 13.99
CA TYR A 281 0.82 24.16 13.12
C TYR A 281 2.23 23.98 12.53
N GLN A 282 3.24 24.73 12.99
CA GLN A 282 4.63 24.58 12.51
C GLN A 282 5.21 23.17 12.71
N ASN A 283 4.67 22.41 13.68
CA ASN A 283 5.04 21.01 13.95
C ASN A 283 4.06 20.00 13.36
N VAL A 284 3.18 20.37 12.43
CA VAL A 284 2.11 19.49 11.91
C VAL A 284 2.64 18.17 11.35
N PHE A 285 3.85 18.16 10.79
CA PHE A 285 4.48 16.94 10.29
C PHE A 285 4.74 15.88 11.37
N SER A 286 4.90 16.25 12.64
CA SER A 286 5.06 15.27 13.72
C SER A 286 3.77 14.49 14.01
N LEU A 287 2.63 14.89 13.44
CA LEU A 287 1.37 14.15 13.56
C LEU A 287 1.37 12.86 12.71
N PHE A 288 2.23 12.79 11.68
CA PHE A 288 2.35 11.66 10.75
C PHE A 288 3.49 10.70 11.13
N ASP A 289 3.64 10.43 12.43
CA ASP A 289 4.66 9.55 12.99
C ASP A 289 4.25 8.06 13.01
N GLY A 290 3.14 7.71 12.37
CA GLY A 290 2.60 6.35 12.35
C GLY A 290 1.78 5.99 13.59
N THR A 291 1.47 6.92 14.49
CA THR A 291 0.72 6.65 15.74
C THR A 291 -0.73 7.11 15.75
N LYS A 292 -1.13 7.97 14.82
CA LYS A 292 -2.47 8.59 14.78
C LYS A 292 -3.20 8.27 13.49
N THR A 293 -4.47 7.90 13.60
CA THR A 293 -5.35 7.72 12.43
C THR A 293 -5.63 9.06 11.76
N VAL A 294 -6.18 9.03 10.53
CA VAL A 294 -6.56 10.23 9.80
C VAL A 294 -7.54 11.07 10.63
N GLU A 295 -8.54 10.43 11.23
CA GLU A 295 -9.57 11.08 12.05
C GLU A 295 -8.97 11.73 13.30
N GLN A 296 -7.97 11.07 13.92
CA GLN A 296 -7.27 11.63 15.08
C GLN A 296 -6.45 12.87 14.68
N ILE A 297 -5.80 12.85 13.52
CA ILE A 297 -5.06 14.02 13.02
C ILE A 297 -6.03 15.14 12.64
N ASP A 298 -7.10 14.84 11.91
CA ASP A 298 -8.13 15.80 11.51
C ASP A 298 -8.74 16.49 12.74
N SER A 299 -8.95 15.77 13.85
CA SER A 299 -9.46 16.36 15.11
C SER A 299 -8.53 17.38 15.78
N LEU A 300 -7.26 17.43 15.36
CA LEU A 300 -6.24 18.38 15.86
C LEU A 300 -6.05 19.57 14.90
N LEU A 301 -6.71 19.55 13.76
CA LEU A 301 -6.63 20.57 12.72
C LEU A 301 -7.94 21.39 12.69
N PRO A 302 -7.91 22.63 12.18
CA PRO A 302 -9.11 23.45 12.05
C PRO A 302 -9.98 22.94 10.88
N ASP A 303 -11.30 23.12 11.00
CA ASP A 303 -12.25 22.75 9.94
C ASP A 303 -11.98 23.53 8.63
N THR A 304 -11.59 24.81 8.76
CA THR A 304 -11.16 25.64 7.64
C THR A 304 -9.67 25.41 7.37
N TRP A 305 -9.35 24.77 6.25
CA TRP A 305 -7.97 24.36 5.96
C TRP A 305 -6.99 25.53 5.84
N LYS A 306 -7.48 26.71 5.44
CA LYS A 306 -6.67 27.93 5.29
C LYS A 306 -6.02 28.36 6.61
N ASP A 307 -6.63 28.03 7.75
CA ASP A 307 -6.11 28.38 9.08
C ASP A 307 -4.87 27.55 9.48
N ILE A 308 -4.59 26.47 8.76
CA ILE A 308 -3.37 25.66 8.93
C ILE A 308 -2.13 26.43 8.45
N PHE A 309 -2.32 27.33 7.48
CA PHE A 309 -1.25 27.97 6.72
C PHE A 309 -1.12 29.46 7.06
N GLN A 310 0.05 30.03 6.78
CA GLN A 310 0.20 31.48 6.89
C GLN A 310 -0.48 32.20 5.73
N GLN A 311 -0.94 33.42 5.99
CA GLN A 311 -1.61 34.25 4.99
C GLN A 311 -0.79 34.44 3.69
N PRO A 312 0.56 34.64 3.71
CA PRO A 312 1.33 34.73 2.46
C PRO A 312 1.26 33.46 1.61
N PHE A 313 1.28 32.28 2.22
CA PHE A 313 1.14 31.01 1.52
C PHE A 313 -0.25 30.86 0.92
N VAL A 314 -1.30 31.12 1.70
CA VAL A 314 -2.70 31.09 1.22
C VAL A 314 -2.91 32.09 0.08
N ALA A 315 -2.33 33.29 0.18
CA ALA A 315 -2.43 34.31 -0.86
C ALA A 315 -1.72 33.91 -2.16
N ASP A 316 -0.57 33.22 -2.07
CA ASP A 316 0.10 32.68 -3.25
C ASP A 316 -0.77 31.59 -3.90
N VAL A 317 -1.32 30.66 -3.12
CA VAL A 317 -2.24 29.62 -3.60
C VAL A 317 -3.47 30.22 -4.31
N ASP A 318 -4.09 31.26 -3.73
CA ASP A 318 -5.31 31.88 -4.26
C ASP A 318 -5.06 32.76 -5.50
N ASN A 319 -3.88 33.38 -5.62
CA ASN A 319 -3.64 34.46 -6.60
C ASN A 319 -2.52 34.18 -7.61
N ASN A 320 -1.69 33.17 -7.41
CA ASN A 320 -0.60 32.83 -8.31
C ASN A 320 -0.99 31.64 -9.20
N PRO A 321 -1.35 31.86 -10.48
CA PRO A 321 -1.68 30.77 -11.41
C PRO A 321 -0.46 29.89 -11.76
N SER A 322 0.74 30.30 -11.34
CA SER A 322 1.98 29.53 -11.43
C SER A 322 2.43 28.96 -10.07
N ASN A 323 1.58 29.01 -9.04
CA ASN A 323 1.82 28.26 -7.80
C ASN A 323 1.95 26.76 -8.19
N PRO A 324 3.11 26.13 -7.89
CA PRO A 324 3.50 24.84 -8.44
C PRO A 324 2.60 23.67 -8.06
#